data_AF-A0A7M7HG82-F1
#
_entry.id   AF-A0A7M7HG82-F1
#
_cell.length_a   1.000
_cell.length_b   1.000
_cell.length_c   1.000
_cell.angle_alpha   90.00
_cell.angle_beta   90.00
_cell.angle_gamma   90.00
#
_symmetry.space_group_name_H-M   'P 1'
#
loop_
_entity.id
_entity.type
_entity.pdbx_description
1 polymer ?
#
loop_
_entity_poly.entity_id
_entity_poly.type
_entity_poly.pdbx_seq_one_letter_code
_entity_poly.pdbx_strand_id
1 'polypeptide(L)'
;MQGDQKKKNRKQTLPDIFEAEGKFLNQCGEVAGVKPFRMRLCLKLRIWRSAVGRYLYLGLLGFVVMFGMNRTGVSFRQERSLRSITAVGGDQGRFVIVSSANAMIVQRGNRESLSGDGEVEKNNHAGRRRDMAGIPLLSRGEERLNNEKEHSWDTYMYKHGNYLLEPTDPHIYTRMNTPRNVCFDQQGRPYRVPMIVFVTSALGNLKRRDHIRVTYGSNQAWEILNQTLVRTVFMLGTTNDPVLQSKINAEASIYGDIVQEDFIDSYLNLTRKTVMGLKWVTEHCRHAKFAMKIDDDTMLNKARILEFILKAPSRGVVIGNVNLDMPVVRSRQGEWGKYRISKNFYPASTYPPYLSGPAVIMSTDLVEATFRAALTTPLFPWEDVFMGMCLKKIGVSLMHDYHFMCTSTTEECYSDKEWPKYAVFIDLPAEYMVRVWVESSMYADKQLPNVGK
;
A
#
# COMPACT_ATOMS: atom_id res chain seq x y z
N MET A 1 51.57 -25.62 -25.82
CA MET A 1 50.49 -26.39 -25.16
C MET A 1 50.30 -25.84 -23.76
N GLN A 2 49.06 -25.90 -23.29
CA GLN A 2 48.44 -25.12 -22.21
C GLN A 2 49.23 -24.97 -20.91
N GLY A 3 49.14 -23.76 -20.33
CA GLY A 3 49.46 -23.45 -18.94
C GLY A 3 48.34 -22.61 -18.32
N ASP A 4 47.85 -23.10 -17.18
CA ASP A 4 46.97 -22.54 -16.14
C ASP A 4 46.41 -21.10 -16.24
N GLN A 5 45.11 -20.97 -15.94
CA GLN A 5 44.65 -20.00 -14.93
C GLN A 5 43.24 -20.31 -14.37
N LYS A 6 43.20 -20.38 -13.02
CA LYS A 6 42.05 -20.51 -12.12
C LYS A 6 40.94 -19.49 -12.43
N LYS A 7 39.70 -19.96 -12.65
CA LYS A 7 38.48 -19.12 -12.62
C LYS A 7 38.10 -18.80 -11.17
N LYS A 8 38.32 -17.55 -10.76
CA LYS A 8 37.72 -16.94 -9.55
C LYS A 8 36.30 -16.47 -9.87
N ASN A 9 35.35 -16.87 -9.02
CA ASN A 9 34.01 -16.30 -8.93
C ASN A 9 34.07 -14.78 -8.70
N ARG A 10 33.49 -14.00 -9.62
CA ARG A 10 33.05 -12.63 -9.34
C ARG A 10 31.52 -12.65 -9.23
N LYS A 11 31.01 -12.21 -8.09
CA LYS A 11 29.63 -11.74 -7.92
C LYS A 11 29.37 -10.68 -9.02
N GLN A 12 28.47 -10.96 -9.95
CA GLN A 12 27.94 -9.96 -10.86
C GLN A 12 26.72 -9.32 -10.19
N THR A 13 26.87 -8.07 -9.78
CA THR A 13 25.76 -7.13 -9.58
C THR A 13 25.15 -6.81 -10.95
N LEU A 14 23.81 -6.63 -11.00
CA LEU A 14 23.08 -6.24 -12.22
C LEU A 14 23.71 -5.00 -12.88
N PRO A 15 23.72 -4.90 -14.23
CA PRO A 15 24.49 -3.88 -14.94
C PRO A 15 23.85 -2.47 -14.88
N ASP A 16 24.73 -1.46 -14.75
CA ASP A 16 24.46 -0.05 -15.05
C ASP A 16 23.97 0.11 -16.50
N ILE A 17 22.75 0.60 -16.71
CA ILE A 17 22.16 0.83 -18.06
C ILE A 17 22.07 2.33 -18.43
N PHE A 18 22.63 3.26 -17.62
CA PHE A 18 22.58 4.69 -17.97
C PHE A 18 23.88 5.45 -17.63
N GLU A 19 24.58 5.93 -18.68
CA GLU A 19 25.62 6.96 -18.55
C GLU A 19 24.96 8.34 -18.39
N ALA A 20 25.39 9.08 -17.37
CA ALA A 20 24.86 10.40 -17.05
C ALA A 20 25.69 11.52 -17.71
N GLU A 21 25.28 11.99 -18.88
CA GLU A 21 25.72 13.28 -19.42
C GLU A 21 24.55 14.28 -19.43
N GLY A 22 24.44 15.10 -18.38
CA GLY A 22 23.36 16.09 -18.26
C GLY A 22 23.86 17.52 -18.32
N LYS A 23 23.52 18.27 -19.39
CA LYS A 23 23.57 19.74 -19.39
C LYS A 23 22.41 20.30 -18.56
N PHE A 24 22.67 21.34 -17.76
CA PHE A 24 21.64 22.05 -16.99
C PHE A 24 21.14 23.27 -17.77
N LEU A 25 19.82 23.44 -17.85
CA LEU A 25 19.19 24.70 -18.29
C LEU A 25 18.64 25.43 -17.05
N ASN A 26 19.01 26.69 -16.89
CA ASN A 26 18.50 27.58 -15.87
C ASN A 26 17.59 28.62 -16.54
N GLN A 27 16.31 28.71 -16.14
CA GLN A 27 15.42 29.82 -16.48
C GLN A 27 14.91 30.46 -15.19
N CYS A 28 14.92 31.80 -15.11
CA CYS A 28 14.45 32.54 -13.94
C CYS A 28 13.44 33.63 -14.36
N GLY A 29 12.34 33.76 -13.63
CA GLY A 29 11.32 34.81 -13.80
C GLY A 29 11.07 35.59 -12.51
N GLU A 30 10.68 36.86 -12.62
CA GLU A 30 10.26 37.70 -11.48
C GLU A 30 8.76 37.51 -11.20
N VAL A 31 8.41 37.28 -9.93
CA VAL A 31 7.01 37.22 -9.48
C VAL A 31 6.69 38.56 -8.82
N ALA A 32 5.73 39.30 -9.38
CA ALA A 32 5.35 40.62 -8.86
C ALA A 32 4.60 40.49 -7.52
N GLY A 33 5.15 41.09 -6.45
CA GLY A 33 4.56 41.14 -5.12
C GLY A 33 5.11 42.32 -4.30
N VAL A 34 4.27 42.86 -3.41
CA VAL A 34 4.34 44.19 -2.74
C VAL A 34 5.70 44.49 -2.07
N LYS A 35 6.19 45.74 -2.22
CA LYS A 35 7.45 46.26 -1.62
C LYS A 35 7.53 45.95 -0.11
N PRO A 36 8.71 45.59 0.46
CA PRO A 36 10.05 45.77 -0.10
C PRO A 36 10.73 44.48 -0.63
N PHE A 37 10.02 43.34 -0.75
CA PHE A 37 10.65 42.07 -1.11
C PHE A 37 10.48 41.73 -2.61
N ARG A 38 11.59 41.47 -3.31
CA ARG A 38 11.59 40.89 -4.67
C ARG A 38 11.88 39.39 -4.59
N MET A 39 10.95 38.56 -5.06
CA MET A 39 11.17 37.12 -5.23
C MET A 39 11.55 36.80 -6.68
N ARG A 40 12.58 35.94 -6.85
CA ARG A 40 12.89 35.30 -8.15
C ARG A 40 12.70 33.80 -8.02
N LEU A 41 11.92 33.23 -8.94
CA LEU A 41 11.76 31.79 -9.08
C LEU A 41 12.70 31.32 -10.18
N CYS A 42 13.58 30.37 -9.86
CA CYS A 42 14.49 29.76 -10.83
C CYS A 42 14.20 28.27 -10.95
N LEU A 43 13.98 27.82 -12.18
CA LEU A 43 13.73 26.42 -12.52
C LEU A 43 15.01 25.81 -13.07
N LYS A 44 15.40 24.67 -12.51
CA LYS A 44 16.54 23.88 -12.98
C LYS A 44 16.02 22.59 -13.60
N LEU A 45 16.14 22.50 -14.92
CA LEU A 45 15.70 21.33 -15.68
C LEU A 45 16.88 20.38 -15.88
N ARG A 46 16.64 19.08 -15.63
CA ARG A 46 17.62 18.02 -15.90
C ARG A 46 17.09 17.12 -17.01
N ILE A 47 17.88 17.00 -18.07
CA ILE A 47 17.53 16.22 -19.27
C ILE A 47 18.23 14.85 -19.18
N TRP A 48 17.50 13.78 -19.46
CA TRP A 48 18.04 12.43 -19.60
C TRP A 48 17.85 11.92 -21.03
N ARG A 49 18.90 11.30 -21.60
CA ARG A 49 18.83 10.53 -22.85
C ARG A 49 18.98 9.04 -22.53
N SER A 50 18.15 8.20 -23.14
CA SER A 50 18.37 6.74 -23.09
C SER A 50 19.36 6.30 -24.18
N ALA A 51 20.07 5.20 -23.95
CA ALA A 51 20.99 4.57 -24.91
C ALA A 51 20.28 4.04 -26.18
N VAL A 52 18.94 4.02 -26.20
CA VAL A 52 18.11 3.68 -27.35
C VAL A 52 17.52 4.95 -27.98
N GLY A 53 18.40 5.90 -28.28
CA GLY A 53 18.29 6.89 -29.36
C GLY A 53 17.11 7.86 -29.48
N ARG A 54 16.01 7.81 -28.72
CA ARG A 54 14.81 8.66 -29.02
C ARG A 54 13.95 9.16 -27.86
N TYR A 55 14.38 9.08 -26.60
CA TYR A 55 13.60 9.64 -25.47
C TYR A 55 14.37 10.74 -24.75
N LEU A 56 13.74 11.92 -24.61
CA LEU A 56 14.14 12.99 -23.69
C LEU A 56 13.19 12.97 -22.48
N TYR A 57 13.74 12.78 -21.29
CA TYR A 57 13.02 12.97 -20.03
C TYR A 57 13.36 14.34 -19.44
N LEU A 58 12.35 15.15 -19.08
CA LEU A 58 12.50 16.44 -18.39
C LEU A 58 12.07 16.30 -16.93
N GLY A 59 13.01 16.40 -16.00
CA GLY A 59 12.73 16.49 -14.56
C GLY A 59 12.76 17.94 -14.07
N LEU A 60 11.74 18.35 -13.30
CA LEU A 60 11.62 19.68 -12.68
C LEU A 60 12.18 19.66 -11.23
N LEU A 61 13.18 20.49 -10.95
CA LEU A 61 13.61 20.87 -9.61
C LEU A 61 13.38 22.38 -9.43
N GLY A 62 12.39 22.76 -8.62
CA GLY A 62 12.13 24.16 -8.27
C GLY A 62 12.95 24.60 -7.06
N PHE A 63 13.55 25.78 -7.13
CA PHE A 63 14.16 26.47 -5.97
C PHE A 63 13.61 27.89 -5.88
N VAL A 64 13.32 28.35 -4.65
CA VAL A 64 12.97 29.75 -4.37
C VAL A 64 14.20 30.42 -3.74
N VAL A 65 14.67 31.53 -4.32
CA VAL A 65 15.75 32.34 -3.73
C VAL A 65 15.15 33.66 -3.25
N MET A 66 15.20 33.88 -1.93
CA MET A 66 14.75 35.13 -1.30
C MET A 66 15.95 36.08 -1.13
N PHE A 67 15.90 37.27 -1.74
CA PHE A 67 16.87 38.33 -1.46
C PHE A 67 16.32 39.26 -0.37
N GLY A 68 16.94 39.21 0.82
CA GLY A 68 16.78 40.24 1.85
C GLY A 68 18.01 41.15 1.84
N MET A 69 17.86 42.40 1.41
CA MET A 69 18.92 43.39 1.59
C MET A 69 18.87 43.92 3.02
N ASN A 70 19.86 43.57 3.85
CA ASN A 70 20.21 44.39 5.00
C ASN A 70 21.70 44.72 4.94
N ARG A 71 22.01 46.00 5.17
CA ARG A 71 23.37 46.55 5.14
C ARG A 71 24.17 45.96 6.28
N THR A 72 24.88 44.85 6.05
CA THR A 72 26.16 44.43 6.67
C THR A 72 26.40 42.94 6.40
N GLY A 73 27.46 42.63 5.63
CA GLY A 73 28.08 41.29 5.56
C GLY A 73 27.32 40.17 4.82
N VAL A 74 27.88 39.71 3.71
CA VAL A 74 27.39 38.52 2.97
C VAL A 74 27.85 37.25 3.69
N SER A 75 26.92 36.34 4.02
CA SER A 75 27.20 34.95 4.36
C SER A 75 26.35 34.04 3.47
N PHE A 76 27.01 33.18 2.70
CA PHE A 76 26.37 32.19 1.84
C PHE A 76 26.14 30.90 2.63
N ARG A 77 24.89 30.42 2.69
CA ARG A 77 24.59 29.03 3.06
C ARG A 77 23.81 28.37 1.93
N GLN A 78 24.46 27.43 1.26
CA GLN A 78 23.86 26.58 0.22
C GLN A 78 23.13 25.43 0.92
N GLU A 79 21.81 25.49 1.07
CA GLU A 79 21.01 24.33 1.47
C GLU A 79 20.67 23.48 0.24
N ARG A 80 21.31 22.30 0.16
CA ARG A 80 20.90 21.22 -0.74
C ARG A 80 19.79 20.43 -0.04
N SER A 81 18.64 20.35 -0.68
CA SER A 81 17.42 19.61 -0.32
C SER A 81 16.37 20.40 0.48
N LEU A 82 15.38 20.92 -0.24
CA LEU A 82 14.03 21.19 0.27
C LEU A 82 13.09 20.21 -0.43
N ARG A 83 12.35 19.40 0.33
CA ARG A 83 11.27 18.55 -0.19
C ARG A 83 9.95 19.16 0.28
N SER A 84 9.24 19.79 -0.66
CA SER A 84 7.92 20.44 -0.52
C SER A 84 7.84 21.68 0.40
N ILE A 85 7.13 22.71 -0.05
CA ILE A 85 6.67 23.83 0.76
C ILE A 85 5.15 23.88 0.55
N THR A 86 4.38 23.81 1.63
CA THR A 86 2.93 24.07 1.61
C THR A 86 2.69 25.37 2.38
N ALA A 87 2.18 26.40 1.69
CA ALA A 87 1.71 27.62 2.33
C ALA A 87 0.26 27.41 2.78
N VAL A 88 -0.01 27.43 4.08
CA VAL A 88 -1.35 27.41 4.63
C VAL A 88 -1.74 28.86 4.96
N GLY A 89 -2.79 29.36 4.31
CA GLY A 89 -3.35 30.69 4.62
C GLY A 89 -4.13 30.66 5.92
N GLY A 90 -3.76 31.51 6.88
CA GLY A 90 -4.50 31.77 8.11
C GLY A 90 -4.82 33.26 8.20
N ASP A 91 -6.05 33.58 8.61
CA ASP A 91 -6.53 34.94 8.81
C ASP A 91 -5.60 35.75 9.74
N GLN A 92 -5.39 37.01 9.40
CA GLN A 92 -4.53 38.02 10.06
C GLN A 92 -3.02 37.98 9.78
N GLY A 93 -2.61 37.56 8.58
CA GLY A 93 -1.37 38.07 7.97
C GLY A 93 -0.06 37.63 8.63
N ARG A 94 -0.04 36.48 9.33
CA ARG A 94 1.20 35.82 9.78
C ARG A 94 1.36 34.49 9.06
N PHE A 95 2.44 34.36 8.28
CA PHE A 95 2.84 33.09 7.67
C PHE A 95 3.77 32.32 8.62
N VAL A 96 3.47 31.05 8.86
CA VAL A 96 4.38 30.13 9.56
C VAL A 96 5.00 29.20 8.52
N ILE A 97 6.33 29.23 8.40
CA ILE A 97 7.10 28.30 7.58
C ILE A 97 7.49 27.13 8.48
N VAL A 98 6.96 25.94 8.22
CA VAL A 98 7.39 24.70 8.88
C VAL A 98 8.36 23.98 7.95
N SER A 99 9.61 23.86 8.37
CA SER A 99 10.62 23.02 7.72
C SER A 99 10.76 21.72 8.51
N SER A 100 10.51 20.58 7.88
CA SER A 100 10.79 19.27 8.47
C SER A 100 12.28 18.94 8.34
N ALA A 101 13.08 19.38 9.32
CA ALA A 101 14.45 18.91 9.48
C ALA A 101 14.63 18.32 10.88
N ASN A 102 14.73 16.99 10.95
CA ASN A 102 15.18 16.27 12.14
C ASN A 102 16.65 16.62 12.40
N ALA A 103 16.94 17.20 13.55
CA ALA A 103 18.29 17.29 14.11
C ALA A 103 18.54 16.07 15.01
N MET A 104 19.41 15.16 14.58
CA MET A 104 20.06 14.18 15.47
C MET A 104 21.31 14.81 16.07
N ILE A 105 21.33 14.97 17.39
CA ILE A 105 22.54 15.26 18.18
C ILE A 105 23.20 13.92 18.50
N VAL A 106 24.43 13.71 18.03
CA VAL A 106 25.26 12.55 18.39
C VAL A 106 26.33 13.00 19.38
N GLN A 107 26.24 12.53 20.62
CA GLN A 107 27.32 12.62 21.61
C GLN A 107 28.28 11.43 21.43
N ARG A 108 29.58 11.73 21.38
CA ARG A 108 30.69 10.77 21.41
C ARG A 108 30.78 10.11 22.78
N GLY A 109 30.89 8.79 22.81
CA GLY A 109 31.33 8.01 23.96
C GLY A 109 32.14 6.81 23.48
N ASN A 110 33.41 6.74 23.88
CA ASN A 110 34.36 5.67 23.62
C ASN A 110 33.81 4.28 23.94
N ARG A 111 34.16 3.27 23.15
CA ARG A 111 34.39 1.92 23.67
C ARG A 111 35.32 1.09 22.80
N GLU A 112 36.13 0.35 23.53
CA GLU A 112 37.25 -0.48 23.13
C GLU A 112 36.82 -1.71 22.33
N SER A 113 37.79 -2.17 21.55
CA SER A 113 37.87 -3.45 20.86
C SER A 113 37.67 -4.65 21.77
N LEU A 114 36.85 -5.61 21.34
CA LEU A 114 37.03 -7.03 21.67
C LEU A 114 36.61 -7.89 20.47
N SER A 115 37.59 -8.69 20.04
CA SER A 115 37.59 -9.75 19.03
C SER A 115 36.73 -10.95 19.42
N GLY A 116 36.25 -11.70 18.42
CA GLY A 116 35.66 -13.02 18.63
C GLY A 116 35.14 -13.63 17.33
N ASP A 117 36.05 -14.26 16.59
CA ASP A 117 35.76 -15.15 15.46
C ASP A 117 35.07 -16.44 15.93
N GLY A 118 34.17 -16.96 15.09
CA GLY A 118 33.49 -18.24 15.32
C GLY A 118 32.79 -18.74 14.06
N GLU A 119 33.56 -19.38 13.18
CA GLU A 119 33.08 -20.21 12.08
C GLU A 119 32.40 -21.48 12.62
N VAL A 120 31.23 -21.86 12.08
CA VAL A 120 30.77 -23.25 12.11
C VAL A 120 30.09 -23.61 10.79
N GLU A 121 30.51 -24.78 10.29
CA GLU A 121 30.34 -25.39 8.98
C GLU A 121 28.89 -25.77 8.59
N LYS A 122 28.70 -25.84 7.28
CA LYS A 122 27.56 -26.45 6.58
C LYS A 122 27.76 -27.96 6.45
N ASN A 123 26.73 -28.74 6.71
CA ASN A 123 26.59 -30.09 6.14
C ASN A 123 25.29 -30.21 5.34
N ASN A 124 25.47 -30.56 4.06
CA ASN A 124 24.44 -30.91 3.09
C ASN A 124 23.98 -32.35 3.32
N HIS A 125 22.67 -32.61 3.28
CA HIS A 125 22.13 -33.88 2.78
C HIS A 125 20.84 -33.64 2.00
N ALA A 126 20.85 -34.13 0.76
CA ALA A 126 19.79 -33.99 -0.24
C ALA A 126 18.78 -35.15 -0.11
N GLY A 127 17.49 -34.82 -0.18
CA GLY A 127 16.39 -35.79 -0.27
C GLY A 127 15.20 -35.17 -1.00
N ARG A 128 14.94 -35.64 -2.22
CA ARG A 128 13.85 -35.21 -3.13
C ARG A 128 12.48 -35.23 -2.46
N ARG A 129 11.75 -34.10 -2.49
CA ARG A 129 10.28 -34.03 -2.38
C ARG A 129 9.72 -33.01 -3.37
N ARG A 130 8.58 -33.38 -3.93
CA ARG A 130 7.85 -32.72 -5.03
C ARG A 130 7.53 -31.26 -4.70
N ASP A 131 7.71 -30.41 -5.70
CA ASP A 131 7.57 -28.96 -5.62
C ASP A 131 6.10 -28.55 -5.36
N MET A 132 5.87 -27.87 -4.23
CA MET A 132 4.68 -27.04 -4.01
C MET A 132 4.92 -25.68 -4.67
N ALA A 133 4.67 -25.60 -5.98
CA ALA A 133 4.61 -24.34 -6.69
C ALA A 133 3.20 -23.76 -6.56
N GLY A 134 3.05 -22.69 -5.76
CA GLY A 134 1.82 -21.90 -5.72
C GLY A 134 1.50 -21.24 -4.38
N ILE A 135 2.43 -20.48 -3.77
CA ILE A 135 2.09 -19.46 -2.76
C ILE A 135 3.18 -18.37 -2.77
N PRO A 136 2.88 -17.07 -3.00
CA PRO A 136 3.91 -16.03 -3.15
C PRO A 136 4.62 -15.67 -1.82
N LEU A 137 5.86 -15.23 -2.00
CA LEU A 137 6.84 -14.75 -1.02
C LEU A 137 6.29 -13.60 -0.18
N LEU A 138 6.44 -13.70 1.14
CA LEU A 138 5.95 -12.71 2.09
C LEU A 138 7.03 -11.73 2.53
N SER A 139 6.70 -10.44 2.43
CA SER A 139 7.09 -9.32 3.31
C SER A 139 8.09 -9.67 4.43
N ARG A 140 9.37 -9.40 4.15
CA ARG A 140 10.43 -9.29 5.16
C ARG A 140 10.30 -7.95 5.88
N GLY A 141 9.71 -7.98 7.08
CA GLY A 141 9.69 -6.82 7.96
C GLY A 141 8.84 -7.05 9.20
N GLU A 142 9.36 -7.81 10.17
CA GLU A 142 9.28 -7.60 11.63
C GLU A 142 9.60 -8.90 12.39
N GLU A 143 10.04 -8.74 13.64
CA GLU A 143 11.10 -9.49 14.33
C GLU A 143 10.82 -10.94 14.78
N ARG A 144 11.96 -11.63 15.03
CA ARG A 144 12.11 -12.95 15.66
C ARG A 144 11.26 -13.10 16.92
N LEU A 145 10.32 -14.05 16.91
CA LEU A 145 9.72 -14.60 18.13
C LEU A 145 10.43 -15.89 18.54
N ASN A 146 11.01 -15.86 19.74
CA ASN A 146 11.79 -16.94 20.35
C ASN A 146 10.94 -18.18 20.67
N ASN A 147 11.62 -19.33 20.63
CA ASN A 147 11.13 -20.65 20.97
C ASN A 147 10.71 -20.76 22.44
N GLU A 148 9.41 -20.70 22.73
CA GLU A 148 8.85 -21.35 23.92
C GLU A 148 7.55 -22.09 23.61
N LYS A 149 7.31 -23.14 24.40
CA LYS A 149 6.46 -24.32 24.21
C LYS A 149 5.05 -24.06 23.68
N GLU A 150 4.36 -25.13 23.28
CA GLU A 150 3.03 -25.17 22.64
C GLU A 150 1.98 -24.20 23.21
N HIS A 151 2.04 -23.87 24.50
CA HIS A 151 1.22 -22.89 25.23
C HIS A 151 1.44 -21.41 24.84
N SER A 152 2.52 -21.07 24.12
CA SER A 152 2.88 -19.70 23.71
C SER A 152 2.03 -19.15 22.55
N TRP A 153 1.60 -20.03 21.63
CA TRP A 153 0.65 -19.80 20.52
C TRP A 153 -0.67 -19.19 20.94
N ASP A 154 -1.49 -20.00 21.58
CA ASP A 154 -2.83 -19.56 21.95
C ASP A 154 -2.76 -18.40 22.94
N THR A 155 -1.70 -18.33 23.77
CA THR A 155 -1.41 -17.17 24.62
C THR A 155 -1.02 -15.92 23.83
N TYR A 156 -0.23 -16.01 22.76
CA TYR A 156 0.12 -14.85 21.92
C TYR A 156 -1.12 -14.36 21.18
N MET A 157 -1.88 -15.27 20.56
CA MET A 157 -3.16 -14.92 19.96
C MET A 157 -4.04 -14.25 21.01
N TYR A 158 -4.24 -14.87 22.17
CA TYR A 158 -4.99 -14.30 23.29
C TYR A 158 -4.49 -12.93 23.77
N LYS A 159 -3.17 -12.73 23.90
CA LYS A 159 -2.56 -11.47 24.37
C LYS A 159 -2.66 -10.36 23.33
N HIS A 160 -2.67 -10.70 22.05
CA HIS A 160 -2.60 -9.74 20.94
C HIS A 160 -3.88 -9.69 20.09
N GLY A 161 -4.88 -10.53 20.39
CA GLY A 161 -6.18 -10.61 19.74
C GLY A 161 -7.19 -11.53 20.48
N ASN A 162 -8.37 -11.02 20.76
CA ASN A 162 -9.33 -11.70 21.64
C ASN A 162 -10.17 -12.82 20.97
N TYR A 163 -9.70 -13.49 19.91
CA TYR A 163 -10.53 -14.41 19.10
C TYR A 163 -11.17 -15.58 19.86
N LEU A 164 -10.51 -16.07 20.90
CA LEU A 164 -11.03 -17.16 21.73
C LEU A 164 -12.03 -16.69 22.80
N LEU A 165 -11.94 -15.42 23.20
CA LEU A 165 -12.77 -14.81 24.25
C LEU A 165 -13.99 -14.09 23.69
N GLU A 166 -13.80 -13.45 22.53
CA GLU A 166 -14.79 -12.75 21.75
C GLU A 166 -15.01 -13.57 20.49
N PRO A 167 -15.68 -14.73 20.60
CA PRO A 167 -15.86 -15.61 19.47
C PRO A 167 -16.62 -14.88 18.38
N THR A 168 -17.45 -13.87 18.65
CA THR A 168 -18.07 -13.00 17.64
C THR A 168 -17.76 -11.55 17.93
N ASP A 169 -17.57 -10.75 16.89
CA ASP A 169 -17.37 -9.30 17.00
C ASP A 169 -18.60 -8.56 16.44
N PRO A 170 -19.48 -8.02 17.32
CA PRO A 170 -20.62 -7.23 16.87
C PRO A 170 -20.18 -5.86 16.32
N HIS A 171 -18.89 -5.56 16.37
CA HIS A 171 -18.24 -4.44 15.72
C HIS A 171 -18.76 -3.07 16.22
N ILE A 172 -18.91 -3.01 17.55
CA ILE A 172 -19.42 -1.89 18.34
C ILE A 172 -18.28 -0.93 18.76
N TYR A 173 -17.52 -0.45 17.78
CA TYR A 173 -16.43 0.49 18.00
C TYR A 173 -16.89 1.95 17.87
N THR A 174 -16.26 2.85 18.63
CA THR A 174 -16.44 4.29 18.49
C THR A 174 -15.74 4.74 17.22
N ARG A 175 -16.48 5.46 16.36
CA ARG A 175 -15.92 6.10 15.17
C ARG A 175 -15.09 7.32 15.58
N MET A 176 -13.82 7.34 15.21
CA MET A 176 -12.92 8.46 15.45
C MET A 176 -12.85 9.39 14.25
N ASN A 177 -12.56 8.84 13.07
CA ASN A 177 -12.55 9.56 11.81
C ASN A 177 -13.52 8.88 10.85
N THR A 178 -14.44 9.63 10.26
CA THR A 178 -15.45 9.08 9.34
C THR A 178 -15.76 10.11 8.26
N PRO A 179 -15.08 10.04 7.11
CA PRO A 179 -15.27 10.98 6.04
C PRO A 179 -16.64 10.76 5.40
N ARG A 180 -17.52 11.77 5.49
CA ARG A 180 -18.92 11.68 5.01
C ARG A 180 -19.08 12.08 3.55
N ASN A 181 -18.14 12.87 3.02
CA ASN A 181 -18.26 13.52 1.71
C ASN A 181 -17.46 12.79 0.60
N VAL A 182 -17.07 11.53 0.82
CA VAL A 182 -16.33 10.74 -0.19
C VAL A 182 -17.28 10.32 -1.31
N CYS A 183 -18.44 9.76 -0.95
CA CYS A 183 -19.44 9.29 -1.90
C CYS A 183 -20.63 10.26 -2.05
N PHE A 184 -20.61 11.40 -1.36
CA PHE A 184 -21.65 12.43 -1.43
C PHE A 184 -21.04 13.82 -1.59
N ASP A 185 -21.73 14.70 -2.29
CA ASP A 185 -21.36 16.12 -2.35
C ASP A 185 -21.70 16.87 -1.06
N GLN A 186 -21.34 18.15 -0.98
CA GLN A 186 -21.59 18.99 0.19
C GLN A 186 -23.09 19.19 0.49
N GLN A 187 -23.97 18.92 -0.47
CA GLN A 187 -25.43 18.98 -0.31
C GLN A 187 -26.03 17.59 0.03
N GLY A 188 -25.20 16.57 0.21
CA GLY A 188 -25.64 15.21 0.53
C GLY A 188 -26.15 14.41 -0.67
N ARG A 189 -25.93 14.89 -1.91
CA ARG A 189 -26.33 14.16 -3.12
C ARG A 189 -25.25 13.12 -3.46
N PRO A 190 -25.63 11.88 -3.80
CA PRO A 190 -24.66 10.83 -4.08
C PRO A 190 -23.92 11.09 -5.40
N TYR A 191 -22.60 10.87 -5.41
CA TYR A 191 -21.84 10.80 -6.65
C TYR A 191 -22.16 9.51 -7.41
N ARG A 192 -21.93 9.50 -8.72
CA ARG A 192 -21.89 8.23 -9.47
C ARG A 192 -20.55 7.54 -9.19
N VAL A 193 -20.57 6.55 -8.30
CA VAL A 193 -19.38 5.80 -7.89
C VAL A 193 -19.41 4.41 -8.54
N PRO A 194 -18.53 4.12 -9.52
CA PRO A 194 -18.48 2.80 -10.15
C PRO A 194 -17.79 1.80 -9.22
N MET A 195 -16.82 2.26 -8.44
CA MET A 195 -16.04 1.47 -7.52
C MET A 195 -15.58 2.35 -6.35
N ILE A 196 -15.79 1.86 -5.13
CA ILE A 196 -15.17 2.39 -3.91
C ILE A 196 -14.03 1.47 -3.50
N VAL A 197 -12.82 2.00 -3.42
CA VAL A 197 -11.63 1.27 -2.97
C VAL A 197 -11.43 1.57 -1.49
N PHE A 198 -11.46 0.55 -0.65
CA PHE A 198 -11.04 0.69 0.74
C PHE A 198 -9.71 -0.01 0.95
N VAL A 199 -8.73 0.79 1.37
CA VAL A 199 -7.34 0.37 1.53
C VAL A 199 -7.08 0.04 2.98
N THR A 200 -6.71 -1.21 3.27
CA THR A 200 -6.20 -1.60 4.59
C THR A 200 -4.76 -1.13 4.73
N SER A 201 -4.51 -0.16 5.63
CA SER A 201 -3.18 0.45 5.80
C SER A 201 -2.74 0.43 7.25
N ALA A 202 -1.44 0.28 7.49
CA ALA A 202 -0.86 0.42 8.83
C ALA A 202 -0.64 1.89 9.18
N LEU A 203 -0.74 2.24 10.46
CA LEU A 203 -0.60 3.63 10.93
C LEU A 203 0.67 4.31 10.42
N GLY A 204 1.82 3.60 10.46
CA GLY A 204 3.12 4.12 10.00
C GLY A 204 3.28 4.30 8.48
N ASN A 205 2.37 3.76 7.67
CA ASN A 205 2.48 3.72 6.21
C ASN A 205 2.03 5.00 5.49
N LEU A 206 2.33 6.18 6.05
CA LEU A 206 1.94 7.48 5.48
C LEU A 206 2.42 7.63 4.02
N LYS A 207 3.69 7.24 3.76
CA LYS A 207 4.28 7.29 2.42
C LYS A 207 3.51 6.43 1.41
N ARG A 208 3.03 5.24 1.79
CA ARG A 208 2.24 4.37 0.91
C ARG A 208 0.89 5.02 0.59
N ARG A 209 0.21 5.56 1.60
CA ARG A 209 -1.05 6.31 1.41
C ARG A 209 -0.88 7.51 0.48
N ASP A 210 0.19 8.28 0.64
CA ASP A 210 0.50 9.41 -0.24
C ASP A 210 0.74 8.96 -1.69
N HIS A 211 1.45 7.84 -1.91
CA HIS A 211 1.62 7.28 -3.25
C HIS A 211 0.31 6.77 -3.85
N ILE A 212 -0.57 6.16 -3.04
CA ILE A 212 -1.90 5.75 -3.49
C ILE A 212 -2.73 6.97 -3.90
N ARG A 213 -2.73 8.06 -3.11
CA ARG A 213 -3.45 9.31 -3.41
C ARG A 213 -3.05 9.93 -4.75
N VAL A 214 -1.78 9.84 -5.15
CA VAL A 214 -1.30 10.37 -6.43
C VAL A 214 -1.35 9.36 -7.59
N THR A 215 -1.81 8.13 -7.33
CA THR A 215 -1.98 7.07 -8.33
C THR A 215 -3.44 6.68 -8.45
N TYR A 216 -3.80 5.41 -8.22
CA TYR A 216 -5.16 4.91 -8.40
C TYR A 216 -6.16 5.51 -7.41
N GLY A 217 -5.68 6.05 -6.29
CA GLY A 217 -6.51 6.74 -5.30
C GLY A 217 -6.89 8.17 -5.68
N SER A 218 -6.33 8.72 -6.77
CA SER A 218 -6.71 10.02 -7.26
C SER A 218 -8.08 9.98 -7.93
N ASN A 219 -8.91 10.99 -7.67
CA ASN A 219 -10.18 11.19 -8.37
C ASN A 219 -9.99 11.42 -9.88
N GLN A 220 -8.81 11.89 -10.29
CA GLN A 220 -8.44 12.12 -11.67
C GLN A 220 -7.77 10.90 -12.31
N ALA A 221 -7.52 9.82 -11.57
CA ALA A 221 -6.82 8.66 -12.14
C ALA A 221 -7.67 7.93 -13.20
N TRP A 222 -8.98 8.15 -13.21
CA TRP A 222 -9.98 7.35 -13.93
C TRP A 222 -10.80 8.17 -14.95
N GLU A 223 -10.16 9.14 -15.62
CA GLU A 223 -10.79 10.12 -16.53
C GLU A 223 -11.74 9.51 -17.58
N ILE A 224 -11.43 8.31 -18.06
CA ILE A 224 -12.22 7.55 -19.05
C ILE A 224 -13.68 7.36 -18.60
N LEU A 225 -13.96 7.41 -17.29
CA LEU A 225 -15.31 7.18 -16.76
C LEU A 225 -16.23 8.42 -16.80
N ASN A 226 -15.79 9.55 -17.35
CA ASN A 226 -16.56 10.77 -17.64
C ASN A 226 -17.51 11.22 -16.50
N GLN A 227 -16.98 12.00 -15.54
CA GLN A 227 -17.66 12.45 -14.30
C GLN A 227 -18.02 11.36 -13.29
N THR A 228 -17.81 10.09 -13.62
CA THR A 228 -17.93 8.95 -12.70
C THR A 228 -16.60 8.78 -11.94
N LEU A 229 -16.68 8.54 -10.62
CA LEU A 229 -15.51 8.70 -9.74
C LEU A 229 -15.21 7.40 -9.01
N VAL A 230 -14.08 6.76 -9.32
CA VAL A 230 -13.50 5.78 -8.40
C VAL A 230 -13.04 6.56 -7.16
N ARG A 231 -13.51 6.14 -6.01
CA ARG A 231 -13.21 6.78 -4.72
C ARG A 231 -12.30 5.87 -3.92
N THR A 232 -11.49 6.47 -3.05
CA THR A 232 -10.58 5.73 -2.17
C THR A 232 -10.68 6.23 -0.73
N VAL A 233 -10.69 5.30 0.21
CA VAL A 233 -10.59 5.57 1.65
C VAL A 233 -9.58 4.62 2.30
N PHE A 234 -8.93 5.07 3.36
CA PHE A 234 -7.96 4.28 4.12
C PHE A 234 -8.57 3.83 5.44
N MET A 235 -8.48 2.53 5.72
CA MET A 235 -8.99 1.88 6.93
C MET A 235 -7.86 1.75 7.96
N LEU A 236 -8.00 2.44 9.10
CA LEU A 236 -7.01 2.45 10.18
C LEU A 236 -7.67 2.09 11.52
N GLY A 237 -6.97 1.37 12.39
CA GLY A 237 -7.31 1.27 13.81
C GLY A 237 -6.66 2.41 14.60
N THR A 238 -6.52 2.26 15.92
CA THR A 238 -5.85 3.22 16.81
C THR A 238 -4.50 2.72 17.30
N THR A 239 -3.75 3.60 17.96
CA THR A 239 -2.53 3.25 18.67
C THR A 239 -2.50 3.92 20.04
N ASN A 240 -1.76 3.29 20.96
CA ASN A 240 -1.44 3.89 22.25
C ASN A 240 -0.30 4.92 22.16
N ASP A 241 0.37 5.04 21.01
CA ASP A 241 1.38 6.07 20.76
C ASP A 241 0.70 7.42 20.43
N PRO A 242 0.72 8.41 21.34
CA PRO A 242 0.04 9.69 21.13
C PRO A 242 0.66 10.51 20.00
N VAL A 243 1.96 10.35 19.72
CA VAL A 243 2.65 11.06 18.64
C VAL A 243 2.20 10.53 17.30
N LEU A 244 2.14 9.21 17.16
CA LEU A 244 1.65 8.58 15.94
C LEU A 244 0.16 8.87 15.72
N GLN A 245 -0.69 8.76 16.76
CA GLN A 245 -2.11 9.09 16.65
C GLN A 245 -2.34 10.56 16.26
N SER A 246 -1.54 11.49 16.78
CA SER A 246 -1.60 12.91 16.39
C SER A 246 -1.27 13.12 14.90
N LYS A 247 -0.28 12.39 14.35
CA LYS A 247 0.02 12.43 12.92
C LYS A 247 -1.15 11.90 12.07
N ILE A 248 -1.82 10.85 12.51
CA ILE A 248 -3.01 10.31 11.82
C ILE A 248 -4.17 11.29 11.86
N ASN A 249 -4.41 11.95 13.00
CA ASN A 249 -5.46 12.96 13.10
C ASN A 249 -5.18 14.15 12.16
N ALA A 250 -3.92 14.59 12.06
CA ALA A 250 -3.52 15.63 11.11
C ALA A 250 -3.73 15.18 9.66
N GLU A 251 -3.32 13.96 9.32
CA GLU A 251 -3.52 13.38 7.98
C GLU A 251 -5.02 13.30 7.63
N ALA A 252 -5.85 12.80 8.55
CA ALA A 252 -7.29 12.68 8.37
C ALA A 252 -7.96 14.04 8.14
N SER A 253 -7.52 15.07 8.87
CA SER A 253 -8.00 16.44 8.71
C SER A 253 -7.63 17.06 7.36
N ILE A 254 -6.42 16.78 6.86
CA ILE A 254 -5.92 17.32 5.58
C ILE A 254 -6.64 16.67 4.39
N TYR A 255 -6.73 15.34 4.38
CA TYR A 255 -7.16 14.61 3.19
C TYR A 255 -8.63 14.18 3.22
N GLY A 256 -9.23 14.05 4.41
CA GLY A 256 -10.63 13.65 4.54
C GLY A 256 -10.93 12.28 3.94
N ASP A 257 -9.97 11.35 3.97
CA ASP A 257 -10.06 10.02 3.35
C ASP A 257 -9.76 8.86 4.33
N ILE A 258 -9.59 9.14 5.62
CA ILE A 258 -9.30 8.13 6.65
C ILE A 258 -10.56 7.75 7.41
N VAL A 259 -10.91 6.46 7.37
CA VAL A 259 -11.91 5.83 8.24
C VAL A 259 -11.16 5.19 9.41
N GLN A 260 -11.52 5.57 10.63
CA GLN A 260 -10.87 5.08 11.84
C GLN A 260 -11.88 4.76 12.94
N GLU A 261 -11.72 3.59 13.55
CA GLU A 261 -12.46 3.12 14.72
C GLU A 261 -11.50 2.78 15.87
N ASP A 262 -12.01 2.77 17.10
CA ASP A 262 -11.25 2.73 18.35
C ASP A 262 -10.71 1.35 18.79
N PHE A 263 -10.29 0.49 17.85
CA PHE A 263 -9.58 -0.76 18.15
C PHE A 263 -8.08 -0.67 17.81
N ILE A 264 -7.22 -1.31 18.60
CA ILE A 264 -5.77 -1.31 18.37
C ILE A 264 -5.43 -1.87 16.99
N ASP A 265 -4.71 -1.07 16.20
CA ASP A 265 -4.22 -1.46 14.89
C ASP A 265 -3.06 -2.44 15.02
N SER A 266 -3.28 -3.68 14.56
CA SER A 266 -2.28 -4.74 14.56
C SER A 266 -2.55 -5.70 13.41
N TYR A 267 -1.54 -6.48 13.03
CA TYR A 267 -1.70 -7.51 11.99
C TYR A 267 -2.79 -8.52 12.32
N LEU A 268 -2.91 -8.93 13.59
CA LEU A 268 -3.97 -9.83 14.01
C LEU A 268 -5.34 -9.15 13.85
N ASN A 269 -5.48 -7.89 14.25
CA ASN A 269 -6.73 -7.15 14.15
C ASN A 269 -7.11 -6.72 12.71
N LEU A 270 -6.41 -7.20 11.68
CA LEU A 270 -6.79 -6.96 10.28
C LEU A 270 -8.24 -7.38 9.98
N THR A 271 -8.71 -8.48 10.57
CA THR A 271 -10.11 -8.91 10.39
C THR A 271 -11.10 -7.83 10.81
N ARG A 272 -10.87 -7.20 11.97
CA ARG A 272 -11.72 -6.09 12.47
C ARG A 272 -11.65 -4.90 11.53
N LYS A 273 -10.45 -4.57 11.05
CA LYS A 273 -10.21 -3.51 10.07
C LYS A 273 -10.94 -3.76 8.74
N THR A 274 -10.98 -5.00 8.24
CA THR A 274 -11.78 -5.33 7.06
C THR A 274 -13.26 -5.22 7.33
N VAL A 275 -13.75 -5.74 8.47
CA VAL A 275 -15.18 -5.62 8.84
C VAL A 275 -15.60 -4.15 8.94
N MET A 276 -14.72 -3.29 9.46
CA MET A 276 -14.89 -1.83 9.46
C MET A 276 -15.01 -1.27 8.04
N GLY A 277 -14.19 -1.74 7.10
CA GLY A 277 -14.31 -1.37 5.69
C GLY A 277 -15.65 -1.77 5.07
N LEU A 278 -16.10 -3.00 5.31
CA LEU A 278 -17.40 -3.48 4.84
C LEU A 278 -18.56 -2.67 5.44
N LYS A 279 -18.50 -2.38 6.75
CA LYS A 279 -19.46 -1.52 7.46
C LYS A 279 -19.51 -0.13 6.86
N TRP A 280 -18.36 0.52 6.70
CA TRP A 280 -18.30 1.88 6.17
C TRP A 280 -18.87 1.96 4.76
N VAL A 281 -18.54 1.01 3.88
CA VAL A 281 -19.13 0.96 2.53
C VAL A 281 -20.65 0.79 2.60
N THR A 282 -21.14 -0.11 3.46
CA THR A 282 -22.58 -0.36 3.66
C THR A 282 -23.32 0.91 4.12
N GLU A 283 -22.72 1.70 5.01
CA GLU A 283 -23.37 2.87 5.60
C GLU A 283 -23.19 4.15 4.76
N HIS A 284 -22.03 4.32 4.12
CA HIS A 284 -21.61 5.57 3.51
C HIS A 284 -21.39 5.51 1.99
N CYS A 285 -21.43 4.33 1.37
CA CYS A 285 -21.23 4.21 -0.07
C CYS A 285 -22.03 3.07 -0.73
N ARG A 286 -23.18 2.68 -0.17
CA ARG A 286 -24.02 1.58 -0.67
C ARG A 286 -24.49 1.70 -2.12
N HIS A 287 -24.48 2.91 -2.69
CA HIS A 287 -24.90 3.19 -4.06
C HIS A 287 -23.78 2.96 -5.09
N ALA A 288 -22.54 2.71 -4.64
CA ALA A 288 -21.47 2.30 -5.54
C ALA A 288 -21.83 0.96 -6.21
N LYS A 289 -21.33 0.70 -7.42
CA LYS A 289 -21.55 -0.62 -8.06
C LYS A 289 -20.70 -1.71 -7.42
N PHE A 290 -19.42 -1.42 -7.22
CA PHE A 290 -18.46 -2.34 -6.65
C PHE A 290 -17.74 -1.71 -5.46
N ALA A 291 -17.27 -2.54 -4.54
CA ALA A 291 -16.25 -2.19 -3.58
C ALA A 291 -15.01 -3.06 -3.80
N MET A 292 -13.84 -2.47 -3.67
CA MET A 292 -12.57 -3.19 -3.73
C MET A 292 -11.86 -3.07 -2.39
N LYS A 293 -11.64 -4.21 -1.74
CA LYS A 293 -10.67 -4.32 -0.64
C LYS A 293 -9.29 -4.40 -1.27
N ILE A 294 -8.32 -3.64 -0.77
CA ILE A 294 -6.93 -3.71 -1.23
C ILE A 294 -5.95 -3.40 -0.11
N ASP A 295 -4.79 -4.05 -0.09
CA ASP A 295 -3.70 -3.73 0.84
C ASP A 295 -2.87 -2.53 0.33
N ASP A 296 -2.21 -1.80 1.25
CA ASP A 296 -1.48 -0.56 0.90
C ASP A 296 -0.15 -0.75 0.16
N ASP A 297 0.32 -1.98 -0.04
CA ASP A 297 1.41 -2.39 -0.94
C ASP A 297 0.95 -3.04 -2.24
N THR A 298 -0.34 -2.93 -2.56
CA THR A 298 -0.89 -3.45 -3.79
C THR A 298 -1.18 -2.33 -4.78
N MET A 299 -0.76 -2.51 -6.03
CA MET A 299 -1.05 -1.62 -7.16
C MET A 299 -2.03 -2.22 -8.14
N LEU A 300 -2.79 -1.34 -8.78
CA LEU A 300 -3.80 -1.68 -9.77
C LEU A 300 -3.28 -1.52 -11.20
N ASN A 301 -3.63 -2.48 -12.06
CA ASN A 301 -3.57 -2.31 -13.50
C ASN A 301 -4.83 -1.58 -13.98
N LYS A 302 -4.68 -0.29 -14.31
CA LYS A 302 -5.80 0.58 -14.72
C LYS A 302 -6.67 -0.04 -15.82
N ALA A 303 -6.06 -0.64 -16.84
CA ALA A 303 -6.78 -1.21 -17.99
C ALA A 303 -7.71 -2.36 -17.57
N ARG A 304 -7.20 -3.28 -16.76
CA ARG A 304 -7.93 -4.48 -16.30
C ARG A 304 -9.05 -4.10 -15.34
N ILE A 305 -8.82 -3.14 -14.45
CA ILE A 305 -9.85 -2.65 -13.54
C ILE A 305 -10.96 -1.89 -14.30
N LEU A 306 -10.61 -1.06 -15.29
CA LEU A 306 -11.61 -0.41 -16.15
C LEU A 306 -12.45 -1.43 -16.92
N GLU A 307 -11.81 -2.43 -17.51
CA GLU A 307 -12.49 -3.51 -18.22
C GLU A 307 -13.51 -4.23 -17.31
N PHE A 308 -13.10 -4.55 -16.07
CA PHE A 308 -13.99 -5.14 -15.08
C PHE A 308 -15.18 -4.22 -14.77
N ILE A 309 -14.94 -2.96 -14.42
CA ILE A 309 -15.97 -1.98 -14.06
C ILE A 309 -17.05 -1.85 -15.15
N LEU A 310 -16.63 -1.93 -16.41
CA LEU A 310 -17.51 -1.72 -17.57
C LEU A 310 -18.30 -2.96 -17.97
N LYS A 311 -17.72 -4.16 -17.81
CA LYS A 311 -18.29 -5.41 -18.32
C LYS A 311 -18.94 -6.30 -17.26
N ALA A 312 -18.52 -6.20 -16.00
CA ALA A 312 -18.99 -7.09 -14.94
C ALA A 312 -20.45 -6.80 -14.55
N PRO A 313 -21.22 -7.83 -14.16
CA PRO A 313 -22.54 -7.62 -13.60
C PRO A 313 -22.44 -6.85 -12.28
N SER A 314 -23.36 -5.92 -12.04
CA SER A 314 -23.30 -5.02 -10.88
C SER A 314 -23.76 -5.63 -9.56
N ARG A 315 -24.13 -6.91 -9.53
CA ARG A 315 -24.69 -7.62 -8.38
C ARG A 315 -24.25 -9.07 -8.36
N GLY A 316 -24.18 -9.66 -7.17
CA GLY A 316 -23.82 -11.08 -7.01
C GLY A 316 -22.39 -11.43 -7.42
N VAL A 317 -21.46 -10.46 -7.45
CA VAL A 317 -20.07 -10.67 -7.88
C VAL A 317 -19.13 -10.62 -6.69
N VAL A 318 -18.30 -11.65 -6.55
CA VAL A 318 -17.08 -11.62 -5.75
C VAL A 318 -15.98 -12.25 -6.57
N ILE A 319 -14.95 -11.48 -6.90
CA ILE A 319 -13.86 -11.90 -7.79
C ILE A 319 -12.50 -11.61 -7.15
N GLY A 320 -11.56 -12.50 -7.41
CA GLY A 320 -10.18 -12.38 -6.95
C GLY A 320 -9.39 -13.65 -7.23
N ASN A 321 -8.21 -13.75 -6.62
CA ASN A 321 -7.45 -15.01 -6.60
C ASN A 321 -8.01 -15.94 -5.53
N VAL A 322 -8.85 -16.89 -5.92
CA VAL A 322 -9.47 -17.87 -4.99
C VAL A 322 -8.49 -18.98 -4.63
N ASN A 323 -8.34 -19.23 -3.33
CA ASN A 323 -7.64 -20.39 -2.78
C ASN A 323 -8.66 -21.47 -2.39
N LEU A 324 -8.41 -22.71 -2.81
CA LEU A 324 -9.27 -23.86 -2.55
C LEU A 324 -8.54 -24.88 -1.68
N ASP A 325 -9.25 -25.44 -0.70
CA ASP A 325 -8.78 -26.53 0.15
C ASP A 325 -7.41 -26.31 0.79
N MET A 326 -7.07 -25.06 1.08
CA MET A 326 -5.78 -24.73 1.67
C MET A 326 -5.63 -25.38 3.05
N PRO A 327 -4.53 -26.09 3.30
CA PRO A 327 -4.30 -26.74 4.58
C PRO A 327 -4.08 -25.71 5.67
N VAL A 328 -4.68 -25.94 6.84
CA VAL A 328 -4.44 -25.13 8.02
C VAL A 328 -3.01 -25.38 8.50
N VAL A 329 -2.20 -24.33 8.57
CA VAL A 329 -0.82 -24.43 9.02
C VAL A 329 -0.79 -24.86 10.49
N ARG A 330 -0.22 -26.04 10.77
CA ARG A 330 -0.13 -26.60 12.13
C ARG A 330 1.24 -26.46 12.78
N SER A 331 2.29 -26.31 11.96
CA SER A 331 3.67 -26.16 12.43
C SER A 331 4.05 -24.70 12.62
N ARG A 332 4.93 -24.43 13.60
CA ARG A 332 5.61 -23.13 13.75
C ARG A 332 6.87 -23.01 12.90
N GLN A 333 7.35 -24.12 12.35
CA GLN A 333 8.61 -24.17 11.62
C GLN A 333 8.40 -23.77 10.16
N GLY A 334 9.46 -23.20 9.58
CA GLY A 334 9.46 -22.76 8.18
C GLY A 334 8.78 -21.41 7.97
N GLU A 335 8.72 -21.00 6.71
CA GLU A 335 8.28 -19.67 6.29
C GLU A 335 6.81 -19.38 6.65
N TRP A 336 5.99 -20.43 6.77
CA TRP A 336 4.56 -20.34 7.05
C TRP A 336 4.23 -20.34 8.54
N GLY A 337 5.21 -20.50 9.43
CA GLY A 337 5.01 -20.69 10.86
C GLY A 337 4.22 -19.58 11.55
N LYS A 338 4.26 -18.35 11.02
CA LYS A 338 3.49 -17.21 11.52
C LYS A 338 1.98 -17.34 11.33
N TYR A 339 1.52 -18.20 10.42
CA TYR A 339 0.10 -18.45 10.15
C TYR A 339 -0.46 -19.65 10.92
N ARG A 340 0.28 -20.14 11.91
CA ARG A 340 -0.09 -21.36 12.61
C ARG A 340 -1.41 -21.18 13.38
N ILE A 341 -2.31 -22.15 13.21
CA ILE A 341 -3.53 -22.27 13.99
C ILE A 341 -3.57 -23.61 14.71
N SER A 342 -3.84 -23.58 16.02
CA SER A 342 -3.96 -24.80 16.83
C SER A 342 -5.21 -25.60 16.47
N LYS A 343 -5.15 -26.93 16.65
CA LYS A 343 -6.31 -27.81 16.37
C LYS A 343 -7.48 -27.53 17.33
N ASN A 344 -7.17 -27.06 18.54
CA ASN A 344 -8.18 -26.66 19.52
C ASN A 344 -8.92 -25.38 19.07
N PHE A 345 -8.21 -24.42 18.47
CA PHE A 345 -8.82 -23.21 17.92
C PHE A 345 -9.65 -23.48 16.67
N TYR A 346 -9.10 -24.24 15.72
CA TYR A 346 -9.79 -24.57 14.46
C TYR A 346 -9.56 -26.06 14.15
N PRO A 347 -10.55 -26.94 14.41
CA PRO A 347 -10.38 -28.39 14.30
C PRO A 347 -10.22 -28.93 12.88
N ALA A 348 -10.84 -28.29 11.88
CA ALA A 348 -10.81 -28.75 10.49
C ALA A 348 -9.40 -28.68 9.88
N SER A 349 -9.06 -29.60 8.99
CA SER A 349 -7.73 -29.66 8.37
C SER A 349 -7.50 -28.61 7.28
N THR A 350 -8.57 -28.07 6.70
CA THR A 350 -8.53 -27.09 5.60
C THR A 350 -9.45 -25.90 5.88
N TYR A 351 -9.16 -24.78 5.25
CA TYR A 351 -10.03 -23.61 5.24
C TYR A 351 -11.15 -23.74 4.21
N PRO A 352 -12.32 -23.07 4.41
CA PRO A 352 -13.27 -22.91 3.32
C PRO A 352 -12.63 -22.13 2.15
N PRO A 353 -13.18 -22.19 0.93
CA PRO A 353 -12.74 -21.32 -0.16
C PRO A 353 -12.70 -19.86 0.28
N TYR A 354 -11.60 -19.18 -0.05
CA TYR A 354 -11.39 -17.77 0.28
C TYR A 354 -10.59 -17.06 -0.81
N LEU A 355 -10.64 -15.73 -0.87
CA LEU A 355 -9.86 -14.95 -1.83
C LEU A 355 -8.58 -14.44 -1.17
N SER A 356 -7.47 -14.42 -1.88
CA SER A 356 -6.19 -13.92 -1.35
C SER A 356 -6.31 -12.47 -0.86
N GLY A 357 -5.70 -12.20 0.30
CA GLY A 357 -5.76 -10.91 0.99
C GLY A 357 -5.44 -9.65 0.18
N PRO A 358 -4.43 -9.61 -0.72
CA PRO A 358 -3.97 -8.35 -1.32
C PRO A 358 -5.03 -7.54 -2.04
N ALA A 359 -6.00 -8.22 -2.67
CA ALA A 359 -7.15 -7.55 -3.27
C ALA A 359 -8.34 -8.47 -3.48
N VAL A 360 -9.55 -7.91 -3.34
CA VAL A 360 -10.83 -8.55 -3.65
C VAL A 360 -11.78 -7.50 -4.20
N ILE A 361 -12.54 -7.83 -5.24
CA ILE A 361 -13.64 -6.98 -5.72
C ILE A 361 -14.98 -7.64 -5.44
N MET A 362 -15.91 -6.89 -4.87
CA MET A 362 -17.26 -7.34 -4.52
C MET A 362 -18.30 -6.37 -5.08
N SER A 363 -19.44 -6.87 -5.55
CA SER A 363 -20.62 -6.01 -5.73
C SER A 363 -21.12 -5.54 -4.36
N THR A 364 -21.63 -4.31 -4.29
CA THR A 364 -21.98 -3.69 -3.00
C THR A 364 -23.10 -4.40 -2.24
N ASP A 365 -23.99 -5.12 -2.94
CA ASP A 365 -24.99 -5.97 -2.29
C ASP A 365 -24.35 -7.14 -1.53
N LEU A 366 -23.25 -7.69 -2.03
CA LEU A 366 -22.49 -8.73 -1.33
C LEU A 366 -21.58 -8.16 -0.25
N VAL A 367 -21.12 -6.91 -0.36
CA VAL A 367 -20.43 -6.22 0.74
C VAL A 367 -21.33 -6.12 1.96
N GLU A 368 -22.57 -5.65 1.78
CA GLU A 368 -23.56 -5.55 2.86
C GLU A 368 -23.92 -6.94 3.44
N ALA A 369 -24.14 -7.94 2.58
CA ALA A 369 -24.42 -9.30 3.03
C ALA A 369 -23.25 -9.90 3.83
N THR A 370 -22.01 -9.65 3.38
CA THR A 370 -20.79 -10.13 4.05
C THR A 370 -20.57 -9.42 5.38
N PHE A 371 -20.81 -8.10 5.45
CA PHE A 371 -20.80 -7.37 6.72
C PHE A 371 -21.78 -7.97 7.72
N ARG A 372 -23.04 -8.19 7.33
CA ARG A 372 -24.04 -8.82 8.20
C ARG A 372 -23.66 -10.23 8.66
N ALA A 373 -23.05 -11.02 7.76
CA ALA A 373 -22.55 -12.34 8.10
C ALA A 373 -21.39 -12.26 9.10
N ALA A 374 -20.49 -11.29 8.96
CA ALA A 374 -19.35 -11.08 9.84
C ALA A 374 -19.76 -10.85 11.30
N LEU A 375 -20.83 -10.07 11.53
CA LEU A 375 -21.36 -9.79 12.88
C LEU A 375 -21.77 -11.03 13.68
N THR A 376 -21.97 -12.16 13.01
CA THR A 376 -22.41 -13.42 13.62
C THR A 376 -21.51 -14.61 13.24
N THR A 377 -20.37 -14.34 12.61
CA THR A 377 -19.38 -15.36 12.24
C THR A 377 -18.27 -15.36 13.27
N PRO A 378 -17.79 -16.53 13.71
CA PRO A 378 -16.74 -16.55 14.69
C PRO A 378 -15.48 -15.82 14.20
N LEU A 379 -14.99 -14.85 14.98
CA LEU A 379 -13.85 -14.00 14.63
C LEU A 379 -12.62 -14.88 14.41
N PHE A 380 -11.91 -14.61 13.33
CA PHE A 380 -10.77 -15.40 12.91
C PHE A 380 -9.61 -14.48 12.54
N PRO A 381 -8.35 -14.81 12.91
CA PRO A 381 -7.21 -13.89 12.78
C PRO A 381 -6.73 -13.67 11.34
N TRP A 382 -6.95 -14.63 10.45
CA TRP A 382 -6.60 -14.48 9.04
C TRP A 382 -7.80 -13.87 8.33
N GLU A 383 -7.69 -12.57 8.05
CA GLU A 383 -8.75 -11.73 7.49
C GLU A 383 -9.35 -12.28 6.20
N ASP A 384 -8.51 -12.78 5.31
CA ASP A 384 -8.89 -13.40 4.05
C ASP A 384 -9.69 -14.70 4.25
N VAL A 385 -9.24 -15.57 5.17
CA VAL A 385 -9.97 -16.76 5.59
C VAL A 385 -11.30 -16.39 6.23
N PHE A 386 -11.33 -15.36 7.10
CA PHE A 386 -12.56 -14.90 7.74
C PHE A 386 -13.59 -14.39 6.73
N MET A 387 -13.14 -13.61 5.73
CA MET A 387 -13.97 -13.20 4.59
C MET A 387 -14.53 -14.43 3.86
N GLY A 388 -13.71 -15.45 3.60
CA GLY A 388 -14.15 -16.73 3.03
C GLY A 388 -15.20 -17.46 3.88
N MET A 389 -15.05 -17.46 5.21
CA MET A 389 -16.04 -18.02 6.13
C MET A 389 -17.39 -17.28 6.01
N CYS A 390 -17.37 -15.96 5.96
CA CYS A 390 -18.57 -15.13 5.80
C CYS A 390 -19.24 -15.37 4.45
N LEU A 391 -18.46 -15.41 3.36
CA LEU A 391 -18.94 -15.66 2.00
C LEU A 391 -19.54 -17.06 1.83
N LYS A 392 -18.92 -18.06 2.48
CA LYS A 392 -19.49 -19.42 2.55
C LYS A 392 -20.81 -19.43 3.32
N LYS A 393 -20.90 -18.70 4.44
CA LYS A 393 -22.12 -18.62 5.25
C LYS A 393 -23.30 -18.01 4.49
N ILE A 394 -23.07 -17.03 3.63
CA ILE A 394 -24.11 -16.44 2.75
C ILE A 394 -24.41 -17.28 1.51
N GLY A 395 -23.63 -18.34 1.24
CA GLY A 395 -23.86 -19.24 0.09
C GLY A 395 -23.44 -18.66 -1.26
N VAL A 396 -22.48 -17.73 -1.30
CA VAL A 396 -22.00 -17.11 -2.55
C VAL A 396 -20.91 -17.96 -3.21
N SER A 397 -20.96 -18.07 -4.53
CA SER A 397 -19.89 -18.67 -5.33
C SER A 397 -18.79 -17.65 -5.61
N LEU A 398 -17.54 -18.01 -5.34
CA LEU A 398 -16.38 -17.14 -5.56
C LEU A 398 -15.90 -17.26 -7.02
N MET A 399 -15.72 -16.14 -7.70
CA MET A 399 -15.18 -16.10 -9.06
C MET A 399 -13.65 -16.07 -9.00
N HIS A 400 -13.00 -17.15 -9.42
CA HIS A 400 -11.55 -17.19 -9.57
C HIS A 400 -11.13 -16.55 -10.90
N ASP A 401 -10.20 -15.59 -10.84
CA ASP A 401 -9.51 -15.07 -12.00
C ASP A 401 -8.00 -15.35 -11.88
N TYR A 402 -7.48 -16.22 -12.76
CA TYR A 402 -6.07 -16.61 -12.82
C TYR A 402 -5.14 -15.43 -13.11
N HIS A 403 -5.66 -14.36 -13.69
CA HIS A 403 -4.94 -13.12 -13.95
C HIS A 403 -5.40 -12.00 -13.01
N PHE A 404 -5.98 -12.34 -11.86
CA PHE A 404 -6.30 -11.32 -10.88
C PHE A 404 -5.02 -10.76 -10.26
N MET A 405 -4.14 -11.65 -9.78
CA MET A 405 -2.93 -11.29 -9.02
C MET A 405 -1.74 -12.05 -9.55
N CYS A 406 -0.62 -11.36 -9.76
CA CYS A 406 0.63 -12.03 -10.08
C CYS A 406 1.27 -12.62 -8.82
N THR A 407 1.49 -13.94 -8.80
CA THR A 407 2.08 -14.67 -7.67
C THR A 407 3.53 -15.10 -7.93
N SER A 408 4.11 -14.65 -9.05
CA SER A 408 5.47 -14.93 -9.48
C SER A 408 6.48 -14.03 -8.75
N THR A 409 7.76 -14.11 -9.11
CA THR A 409 8.75 -13.17 -8.59
C THR A 409 8.45 -11.74 -9.05
N THR A 410 8.90 -10.74 -8.29
CA THR A 410 8.81 -9.32 -8.66
C THR A 410 9.29 -9.10 -10.09
N GLU A 411 10.49 -9.60 -10.44
CA GLU A 411 11.06 -9.45 -11.79
C GLU A 411 10.18 -10.06 -12.90
N GLU A 412 9.61 -11.25 -12.65
CA GLU A 412 8.69 -11.88 -13.60
C GLU A 412 7.39 -11.10 -13.75
N CYS A 413 6.78 -10.70 -12.62
CA CYS A 413 5.52 -9.97 -12.60
C CYS A 413 5.59 -8.62 -13.32
N TYR A 414 6.74 -7.94 -13.29
CA TYR A 414 6.95 -6.66 -14.01
C TYR A 414 7.59 -6.82 -15.38
N SER A 415 7.78 -8.05 -15.86
CA SER A 415 8.25 -8.26 -17.23
C SER A 415 7.19 -7.80 -18.24
N ASP A 416 7.62 -7.24 -19.38
CA ASP A 416 6.74 -6.73 -20.46
C ASP A 416 5.69 -7.76 -20.92
N LYS A 417 5.98 -9.05 -20.74
CA LYS A 417 5.11 -10.15 -21.13
C LYS A 417 4.02 -10.44 -20.10
N GLU A 418 4.34 -10.36 -18.81
CA GLU A 418 3.45 -10.81 -17.74
C GLU A 418 2.60 -9.68 -17.19
N TRP A 419 3.19 -8.50 -16.97
CA TRP A 419 2.50 -7.41 -16.28
C TRP A 419 1.15 -7.01 -16.93
N PRO A 420 0.97 -6.97 -18.26
CA PRO A 420 -0.29 -6.52 -18.84
C PRO A 420 -1.48 -7.44 -18.52
N LYS A 421 -1.23 -8.69 -18.14
CA LYS A 421 -2.27 -9.70 -17.88
C LYS A 421 -2.95 -9.47 -16.54
N TYR A 422 -2.17 -9.12 -15.52
CA TYR A 422 -2.63 -9.14 -14.13
C TYR A 422 -3.38 -7.88 -13.74
N ALA A 423 -4.46 -8.04 -12.95
CA ALA A 423 -5.26 -6.92 -12.46
C ALA A 423 -4.58 -6.19 -11.29
N VAL A 424 -3.84 -6.91 -10.45
CA VAL A 424 -3.12 -6.36 -9.31
C VAL A 424 -1.69 -6.86 -9.20
N PHE A 425 -0.85 -6.01 -8.62
CA PHE A 425 0.56 -6.27 -8.34
C PHE A 425 0.83 -6.05 -6.85
N ILE A 426 1.46 -7.03 -6.22
CA ILE A 426 1.60 -7.08 -4.75
C ILE A 426 3.04 -6.85 -4.30
N ASP A 427 3.20 -6.64 -2.99
CA ASP A 427 4.50 -6.45 -2.32
C ASP A 427 5.36 -5.34 -2.97
N LEU A 428 4.70 -4.29 -3.48
CA LEU A 428 5.38 -3.18 -4.14
C LEU A 428 5.99 -2.23 -3.11
N PRO A 429 7.30 -1.96 -3.18
CA PRO A 429 7.86 -0.86 -2.43
C PRO A 429 7.24 0.45 -2.90
N ALA A 430 7.01 1.36 -1.95
CA ALA A 430 6.26 2.59 -2.14
C ALA A 430 6.78 3.44 -3.32
N GLU A 431 8.10 3.49 -3.52
CA GLU A 431 8.78 4.19 -4.61
C GLU A 431 8.47 3.66 -6.02
N TYR A 432 8.04 2.39 -6.16
CA TYR A 432 7.69 1.81 -7.45
C TYR A 432 6.21 1.96 -7.81
N MET A 433 5.35 2.28 -6.83
CA MET A 433 3.89 2.37 -7.03
C MET A 433 3.51 3.37 -8.14
N VAL A 434 4.14 4.56 -8.13
CA VAL A 434 3.89 5.60 -9.15
C VAL A 434 4.34 5.15 -10.53
N ARG A 435 5.48 4.46 -10.62
CA ARG A 435 6.00 3.95 -11.89
C ARG A 435 5.05 2.93 -12.51
N VAL A 436 4.64 1.92 -11.73
CA VAL A 436 3.69 0.88 -12.17
C VAL A 436 2.38 1.51 -12.63
N TRP A 437 1.88 2.50 -11.89
CA TRP A 437 0.67 3.23 -12.28
C TRP A 437 0.80 3.90 -13.65
N VAL A 438 1.89 4.63 -13.89
CA VAL A 438 2.15 5.34 -15.16
C VAL A 438 2.24 4.35 -16.32
N GLU A 439 3.01 3.27 -16.17
CA GLU A 439 3.15 2.23 -17.20
C GLU A 439 1.79 1.57 -17.51
N SER A 440 0.99 1.24 -16.48
CA SER A 440 -0.35 0.68 -16.65
C SER A 440 -1.33 1.64 -17.32
N SER A 441 -1.21 2.94 -17.05
CA SER A 441 -2.06 3.97 -17.64
C SER A 441 -1.78 4.13 -19.13
N MET A 442 -0.50 4.17 -19.51
CA MET A 442 -0.10 4.23 -20.92
C MET A 442 -0.59 3.01 -21.73
N TYR A 443 -0.67 1.84 -21.09
CA TYR A 443 -1.25 0.65 -21.71
C TYR A 443 -2.77 0.74 -21.83
N ALA A 444 -3.47 1.22 -20.80
CA ALA A 444 -4.92 1.43 -20.83
C ALA A 444 -5.32 2.36 -21.99
N ASP A 445 -4.60 3.47 -22.18
CA ASP A 445 -4.89 4.45 -23.24
C ASP A 445 -4.72 3.85 -24.65
N LYS A 446 -3.82 2.87 -24.81
CA LYS A 446 -3.62 2.15 -26.08
C LYS A 446 -4.69 1.09 -26.35
N GLN A 447 -5.13 0.36 -25.31
CA GLN A 447 -6.06 -0.76 -25.46
C GLN A 447 -7.53 -0.34 -25.42
N LEU A 448 -7.85 0.77 -24.76
CA LEU A 448 -9.20 1.30 -24.59
C LEU A 448 -9.37 2.70 -25.21
N PRO A 449 -8.95 2.94 -26.47
CA PRO A 449 -8.91 4.29 -27.05
C PRO A 449 -10.29 4.95 -27.21
N ASN A 450 -11.38 4.19 -27.09
CA ASN A 450 -12.75 4.63 -27.42
C ASN A 450 -13.76 4.49 -26.27
N VAL A 451 -13.34 4.24 -25.03
CA VAL A 451 -14.28 4.03 -23.92
C VAL A 451 -14.92 5.34 -23.39
N GLY A 452 -14.60 6.49 -23.98
CA GLY A 452 -15.14 7.80 -23.61
C GLY A 452 -15.54 8.71 -24.77
N LYS A 453 -15.89 8.18 -25.94
CA LYS A 453 -16.57 8.95 -27.00
C LYS A 453 -18.07 8.73 -27.00
#